data_AF-A0A1B3MV34-F1
#
_entry.id   AF-A0A1B3MV34-F1
#
_cell.length_a   1.000
_cell.length_b   1.000
_cell.length_c   1.000
_cell.angle_alpha   90.00
_cell.angle_beta   90.00
_cell.angle_gamma   90.00
#
_symmetry.space_group_name_H-M   'P 1'
#
loop_
_entity.id
_entity.type
_entity.pdbx_description
1 polymer ?
#
loop_
_entity_poly.entity_id
_entity_poly.type
_entity_poly.pdbx_seq_one_letter_code
_entity_poly.pdbx_strand_id
1 'polypeptide(L)'
;MRQPISVIIHDSHIGIWQEDPCDSTFRSEIYGALIRQMRDRGWSIGRNDQTHRRFRCISPNHRVGARGTLLCDIEISGRVVKVEFWSTTARQVNQNGRRYDFDKMKRMSKLDRLRVELEFRRIIAWLETLGPLEVKRRDDQNLAPMERIEKGYAESWHSDKELGRPVCNSDYNRKSADDQLLEHGQIVWMPDNKGRMLRGITYYHINNMWWVIAGGMLFNKGCSEIFAAAPSDLRKKRNDRASRKRRETELQIAVQRMDYRRAQTLKTILFGGEPTYMIWARDHRAYYRSQYAGYCSDTAGAGRYTRAEAEAECRRVPHELEMVCPDGKHVSFDRVAA
;
A
#
# COMPACT_ATOMS: atom_id res chain seq x y z
N MET A 1 14.92 29.86 -25.26
CA MET A 1 13.94 29.84 -24.15
C MET A 1 13.95 28.45 -23.56
N ARG A 2 13.91 28.30 -22.22
CA ARG A 2 13.82 26.99 -21.59
C ARG A 2 12.48 26.34 -21.92
N GLN A 3 12.47 25.03 -22.13
CA GLN A 3 11.23 24.26 -22.29
C GLN A 3 10.33 24.42 -21.06
N PRO A 4 9.00 24.33 -21.21
CA PRO A 4 8.08 24.41 -20.07
C PRO A 4 8.44 23.40 -18.98
N ILE A 5 8.39 23.88 -17.73
CA ILE A 5 8.55 23.05 -16.54
C ILE A 5 7.16 22.77 -15.98
N SER A 6 6.88 21.53 -15.63
CA SER A 6 5.67 21.19 -14.88
C SER A 6 6.01 20.81 -13.43
N VAL A 7 5.18 21.24 -12.50
CA VAL A 7 5.33 20.98 -11.08
C VAL A 7 4.10 20.26 -10.58
N ILE A 8 4.29 19.09 -9.98
CA ILE A 8 3.24 18.28 -9.37
C ILE A 8 3.46 18.28 -7.87
N ILE A 9 2.49 18.81 -7.12
CA ILE A 9 2.49 18.78 -5.65
C ILE A 9 1.45 17.78 -5.19
N HIS A 10 1.82 16.92 -4.25
CA HIS A 10 0.95 15.95 -3.61
C HIS A 10 1.39 15.73 -2.16
N ASP A 11 0.51 16.01 -1.19
CA ASP A 11 0.86 15.95 0.25
C ASP A 11 2.14 16.76 0.56
N SER A 12 3.20 16.12 1.10
CA SER A 12 4.47 16.79 1.42
C SER A 12 5.54 16.62 0.32
N HIS A 13 5.12 16.27 -0.89
CA HIS A 13 5.99 16.05 -2.04
C HIS A 13 5.76 17.12 -3.12
N ILE A 14 6.87 17.61 -3.67
CA ILE A 14 6.92 18.41 -4.90
C ILE A 14 7.81 17.70 -5.94
N GLY A 15 7.23 17.40 -7.10
CA GLY A 15 7.91 16.84 -8.26
C GLY A 15 8.04 17.90 -9.34
N ILE A 16 9.26 18.16 -9.79
CA ILE A 16 9.60 19.07 -10.88
C ILE A 16 9.90 18.21 -12.09
N TRP A 17 9.17 18.45 -13.16
CA TRP A 17 9.21 17.69 -14.40
C TRP A 17 9.61 18.60 -15.55
N GLN A 18 10.46 18.07 -16.42
CA GLN A 18 10.77 18.69 -17.70
C GLN A 18 10.30 17.80 -18.84
N GLU A 19 9.83 18.39 -19.92
CA GLU A 19 9.39 17.63 -21.09
C GLU A 19 10.54 16.89 -21.77
N ASP A 20 11.65 17.57 -22.03
CA ASP A 20 12.82 16.96 -22.70
C ASP A 20 13.58 15.99 -21.76
N PRO A 21 13.58 14.67 -22.05
CA PRO A 21 14.34 13.69 -21.27
C PRO A 21 15.86 13.81 -21.40
N CYS A 22 16.34 14.49 -22.45
CA CYS A 22 17.75 14.55 -22.82
C CYS A 22 18.41 15.89 -22.45
N ASP A 23 17.73 16.79 -21.72
CA ASP A 23 18.31 18.07 -21.33
C ASP A 23 19.48 17.90 -20.34
N SER A 24 20.69 18.04 -20.87
CA SER A 24 21.94 17.98 -20.10
C SER A 24 22.05 19.06 -19.01
N THR A 25 21.31 20.16 -19.12
CA THR A 25 21.34 21.28 -18.16
C THR A 25 20.44 21.05 -16.95
N PHE A 26 19.48 20.12 -17.01
CA PHE A 26 18.49 19.89 -15.95
C PHE A 26 19.15 19.56 -14.60
N ARG A 27 20.24 18.78 -14.64
CA ARG A 27 21.00 18.45 -13.42
C ARG A 27 21.68 19.66 -12.79
N SER A 28 22.33 20.52 -13.57
CA SER A 28 23.11 21.64 -13.03
C SER A 28 22.22 22.82 -12.66
N GLU A 29 21.25 23.14 -13.52
CA GLU A 29 20.40 24.33 -13.42
C GLU A 29 19.14 24.13 -12.59
N ILE A 30 18.57 22.92 -12.54
CA ILE A 30 17.42 22.64 -11.68
C ILE A 30 17.87 21.94 -10.40
N TYR A 31 18.38 20.71 -10.51
CA TYR A 31 18.71 19.92 -9.31
C TYR A 31 19.81 20.57 -8.47
N GLY A 32 20.92 20.99 -9.10
CA GLY A 32 22.03 21.66 -8.41
C GLY A 32 21.64 23.01 -7.82
N ALA A 33 20.89 23.82 -8.57
CA ALA A 33 20.45 25.14 -8.10
C ALA A 33 19.43 25.06 -6.97
N LEU A 34 18.48 24.11 -7.05
CA LEU A 34 17.52 23.84 -5.99
C LEU A 34 18.23 23.54 -4.66
N ILE A 35 19.24 22.66 -4.69
CA ILE A 35 20.03 22.32 -3.50
C ILE A 35 20.75 23.55 -2.95
N ARG A 36 21.38 24.36 -3.82
CA ARG A 36 22.05 25.60 -3.38
C ARG A 36 21.08 26.55 -2.70
N GLN A 37 19.96 26.85 -3.33
CA GLN A 37 18.98 27.76 -2.74
C GLN A 37 18.36 27.23 -1.44
N MET A 38 18.13 25.92 -1.34
CA MET A 38 17.66 25.34 -0.07
C MET A 38 18.73 25.51 1.01
N ARG A 39 20.02 25.32 0.70
CA ARG A 39 21.13 25.59 1.65
C ARG A 39 21.16 27.05 2.09
N ASP A 40 21.01 27.99 1.16
CA ASP A 40 20.96 29.43 1.46
C ASP A 40 19.81 29.79 2.41
N ARG A 41 18.71 29.02 2.37
CA ARG A 41 17.58 29.16 3.29
C ARG A 41 17.77 28.45 4.63
N GLY A 42 18.95 27.87 4.88
CA GLY A 42 19.31 27.22 6.14
C GLY A 42 19.03 25.72 6.19
N TRP A 43 18.88 25.04 5.04
CA TRP A 43 18.85 23.58 5.01
C TRP A 43 20.27 22.99 5.04
N SER A 44 20.53 22.09 5.97
CA SER A 44 21.75 21.27 5.94
C SER A 44 21.52 20.08 4.98
N ILE A 45 21.99 20.20 3.74
CA ILE A 45 21.82 19.16 2.69
C ILE A 45 23.12 18.43 2.43
N GLY A 46 23.11 17.11 2.60
CA GLY A 46 24.26 16.22 2.41
C GLY A 46 23.95 15.01 1.52
N ARG A 47 24.95 14.15 1.38
CA ARG A 47 24.82 12.87 0.68
C ARG A 47 23.95 11.92 1.50
N ASN A 48 23.11 11.12 0.83
CA ASN A 48 22.44 10.01 1.49
C ASN A 48 23.44 8.86 1.70
N ASP A 49 23.91 8.66 2.94
CA ASP A 49 24.91 7.64 3.25
C ASP A 49 24.40 6.21 3.09
N GLN A 50 23.11 5.96 3.33
CA GLN A 50 22.52 4.64 3.12
C GLN A 50 22.55 4.27 1.64
N THR A 51 22.13 5.21 0.78
CA THR A 51 22.23 5.04 -0.68
C THR A 51 23.67 4.93 -1.12
N HIS A 52 24.59 5.72 -0.57
CA HIS A 52 26.00 5.66 -0.93
C HIS A 52 26.64 4.30 -0.65
N ARG A 53 26.34 3.71 0.52
CA ARG A 53 26.87 2.41 0.94
C ARG A 53 26.32 1.25 0.12
N ARG A 54 25.02 1.28 -0.21
CA ARG A 54 24.35 0.16 -0.92
C ARG A 54 24.36 0.30 -2.43
N PHE A 55 24.30 1.54 -2.94
CA PHE A 55 24.07 1.86 -4.35
C PHE A 55 24.93 3.05 -4.79
N ARG A 56 26.24 2.82 -4.91
CA ARG A 56 27.22 3.87 -5.20
C ARG A 56 26.95 4.58 -6.54
N CYS A 57 26.45 3.86 -7.55
CA CYS A 57 26.14 4.39 -8.89
C CYS A 57 25.03 5.45 -8.90
N ILE A 58 24.01 5.32 -8.04
CA ILE A 58 22.90 6.28 -7.95
C ILE A 58 23.11 7.33 -6.85
N SER A 59 24.10 7.15 -5.97
CA SER A 59 24.42 8.08 -4.89
C SER A 59 24.54 9.56 -5.31
N PRO A 60 25.08 9.93 -6.49
CA PRO A 60 25.08 11.32 -6.95
C PRO A 60 23.69 11.93 -7.12
N ASN A 61 22.65 11.12 -7.28
CA ASN A 61 21.28 11.53 -7.55
C ASN A 61 20.42 11.70 -6.29
N HIS A 62 20.89 11.25 -5.13
CA HIS A 62 20.14 11.32 -3.87
C HIS A 62 20.83 12.21 -2.85
N ARG A 63 20.06 13.13 -2.28
CA ARG A 63 20.48 14.00 -1.18
C ARG A 63 19.44 13.94 -0.07
N VAL A 64 19.90 14.12 1.15
CA VAL A 64 19.04 14.25 2.33
C VAL A 64 19.34 15.58 2.99
N GLY A 65 18.29 16.22 3.49
CA GLY A 65 18.39 17.52 4.13
C GLY A 65 17.69 17.57 5.47
N ALA A 66 18.14 18.49 6.33
CA ALA A 66 17.51 18.79 7.61
C ALA A 66 17.43 20.29 7.85
N ARG A 67 16.34 20.74 8.46
CA ARG A 67 16.15 22.10 8.94
C ARG A 67 15.21 22.12 10.14
N GLY A 68 15.78 22.25 11.34
CA GLY A 68 15.03 22.18 12.60
C GLY A 68 14.31 20.84 12.73
N THR A 69 12.98 20.89 12.82
CA THR A 69 12.09 19.73 12.94
C THR A 69 11.75 19.05 11.62
N LEU A 70 12.17 19.62 10.48
CA LEU A 70 11.89 19.07 9.15
C LEU A 70 13.10 18.35 8.57
N LEU A 71 12.82 17.26 7.88
CA LEU A 71 13.74 16.51 7.05
C LEU A 71 13.24 16.53 5.61
N CYS A 72 14.16 16.38 4.66
CA CYS A 72 13.82 16.19 3.25
C CYS A 72 14.70 15.13 2.58
N ASP A 73 14.16 14.54 1.52
CA ASP A 73 14.87 13.70 0.56
C ASP A 73 14.72 14.36 -0.81
N ILE A 74 15.83 14.53 -1.51
CA ILE A 74 15.90 15.18 -2.81
C ILE A 74 16.54 14.20 -3.80
N GLU A 75 15.79 13.84 -4.83
CA GLU A 75 16.18 12.85 -5.82
C GLU A 75 16.08 13.43 -7.23
N ILE A 76 17.02 13.06 -8.11
CA ILE A 76 16.91 13.28 -9.56
C ILE A 76 16.87 11.93 -10.29
N SER A 77 15.87 11.74 -11.14
CA SER A 77 15.74 10.57 -12.02
C SER A 77 15.39 11.03 -13.43
N GLY A 78 16.38 11.01 -14.33
CA GLY A 78 16.26 11.55 -15.68
C GLY A 78 15.78 13.00 -15.66
N ARG A 79 14.56 13.23 -16.19
CA ARG A 79 13.88 14.52 -16.29
C ARG A 79 13.05 14.95 -15.08
N VAL A 80 13.21 14.25 -13.96
CA VAL A 80 12.39 14.47 -12.77
C VAL A 80 13.28 14.80 -11.58
N VAL A 81 12.99 15.91 -10.90
CA VAL A 81 13.51 16.20 -9.57
C VAL A 81 12.37 16.05 -8.56
N LYS A 82 12.54 15.19 -7.58
CA LYS A 82 11.59 14.96 -6.50
C LYS A 82 12.17 15.52 -5.20
N VAL A 83 11.37 16.33 -4.50
CA VAL A 83 11.62 16.67 -3.11
C VAL A 83 10.46 16.17 -2.26
N GLU A 84 10.77 15.48 -1.17
CA GLU A 84 9.79 14.98 -0.21
C GLU A 84 10.17 15.43 1.19
N PHE A 85 9.21 16.00 1.93
CA PHE A 85 9.41 16.52 3.27
C PHE A 85 8.72 15.66 4.32
N TRP A 86 9.30 15.53 5.52
CA TRP A 86 8.63 14.95 6.68
C TRP A 86 9.10 15.60 7.98
N SER A 87 8.25 15.61 9.00
CA SER A 87 8.61 16.15 10.33
C SER A 87 9.11 15.04 11.25
N THR A 88 10.15 15.33 12.03
CA THR A 88 10.65 14.45 13.10
C THR A 88 9.70 14.37 14.29
N THR A 89 8.84 15.39 14.47
CA THR A 89 7.90 15.48 15.58
C THR A 89 6.58 14.75 15.32
N ALA A 90 6.28 14.45 14.06
CA ALA A 90 5.08 13.70 13.70
C ALA A 90 5.10 12.30 14.33
N ARG A 91 3.93 11.80 14.77
CA ARG A 91 3.80 10.44 15.28
C ARG A 91 4.08 9.44 14.17
N GLN A 92 5.12 8.62 14.38
CA GLN A 92 5.45 7.52 13.48
C GLN A 92 4.38 6.42 13.57
N VAL A 93 3.88 5.98 12.42
CA VAL A 93 2.98 4.81 12.34
C VAL A 93 3.61 3.68 11.54
N ASN A 94 4.36 4.01 10.48
CA ASN A 94 5.09 3.04 9.68
C ASN A 94 6.32 2.50 10.42
N GLN A 95 6.50 1.19 10.44
CA GLN A 95 7.66 0.53 11.05
C GLN A 95 8.98 0.93 10.38
N ASN A 96 8.94 1.29 9.09
CA ASN A 96 10.12 1.68 8.32
C ASN A 96 10.51 3.15 8.51
N GLY A 97 9.78 3.91 9.35
CA GLY A 97 10.11 5.30 9.69
C GLY A 97 9.13 6.32 9.11
N ARG A 98 9.20 7.55 9.66
CA ARG A 98 8.29 8.68 9.33
C ARG A 98 8.31 9.11 7.86
N ARG A 99 9.43 8.86 7.17
CA ARG A 99 9.54 9.05 5.71
C ARG A 99 8.48 8.25 4.94
N TYR A 100 8.06 7.11 5.46
CA TYR A 100 7.11 6.22 4.79
C TYR A 100 5.68 6.33 5.37
N ASP A 101 5.41 7.32 6.22
CA ASP A 101 4.05 7.63 6.64
C ASP A 101 3.28 8.34 5.51
N PHE A 102 1.99 8.03 5.39
CA PHE A 102 1.05 8.73 4.51
C PHE A 102 0.46 9.97 5.19
N ASP A 103 -0.11 10.90 4.42
CA ASP A 103 -0.74 12.14 4.90
C ASP A 103 0.21 12.95 5.80
N LYS A 104 1.46 13.10 5.37
CA LYS A 104 2.53 13.73 6.14
C LYS A 104 2.16 15.15 6.52
N MET A 105 1.58 15.93 5.60
CA MET A 105 1.15 17.31 5.87
C MET A 105 0.07 17.39 6.96
N LYS A 106 -0.87 16.43 7.01
CA LYS A 106 -1.90 16.37 8.05
C LYS A 106 -1.34 15.99 9.43
N ARG A 107 -0.27 15.19 9.45
CA ARG A 107 0.39 14.72 10.68
C ARG A 107 1.39 15.71 11.26
N MET A 108 1.87 16.63 10.45
CA MET A 108 2.77 17.69 10.89
C MET A 108 2.09 18.65 11.87
N SER A 109 2.88 19.23 12.76
CA SER A 109 2.44 20.40 13.52
C SER A 109 2.03 21.54 12.57
N LYS A 110 1.15 22.44 13.01
CA LYS A 110 0.70 23.56 12.17
C LYS A 110 1.87 24.38 11.61
N LEU A 111 2.90 24.64 12.43
CA LEU A 111 4.09 25.40 12.02
C LEU A 111 4.94 24.65 10.99
N ASP A 112 5.15 23.34 11.18
CA ASP A 112 5.90 22.51 10.23
C ASP A 112 5.20 22.47 8.87
N ARG A 113 3.87 22.30 8.85
CA ARG A 113 3.07 22.34 7.62
C ARG A 113 3.20 23.69 6.91
N LEU A 114 3.13 24.80 7.64
CA LEU A 114 3.32 26.14 7.06
C LEU A 114 4.73 26.35 6.51
N ARG A 115 5.76 25.79 7.15
CA ARG A 115 7.14 25.84 6.67
C ARG A 115 7.32 25.04 5.38
N VAL A 116 6.73 23.85 5.27
CA VAL A 116 6.76 23.06 4.02
C VAL A 116 6.03 23.80 2.89
N GLU A 117 4.84 24.34 3.16
CA GLU A 117 4.09 25.13 2.19
C GLU A 117 4.86 26.38 1.73
N LEU A 118 5.58 27.03 2.64
CA LEU A 118 6.47 28.14 2.30
C LEU A 118 7.62 27.69 1.39
N GLU A 119 8.22 26.52 1.63
CA GLU A 119 9.26 25.98 0.74
C GLU A 119 8.69 25.66 -0.64
N PHE A 120 7.48 25.11 -0.76
CA PHE A 120 6.83 24.91 -2.06
C PHE A 120 6.66 26.23 -2.81
N ARG A 121 6.14 27.27 -2.16
CA ARG A 121 5.96 28.59 -2.78
C ARG A 121 7.28 29.19 -3.25
N ARG A 122 8.35 29.05 -2.46
CA ARG A 122 9.69 29.54 -2.82
C ARG A 122 10.29 28.78 -4.00
N ILE A 123 10.09 27.46 -4.05
CA ILE A 123 10.53 26.64 -5.18
C ILE A 123 9.77 27.03 -6.44
N ILE A 124 8.44 27.17 -6.37
CA ILE A 124 7.60 27.62 -7.49
C ILE A 124 8.05 28.99 -7.99
N ALA A 125 8.14 29.98 -7.10
CA ALA A 125 8.51 31.34 -7.45
C ALA A 125 9.90 31.42 -8.12
N TRP A 126 10.84 30.57 -7.69
CA TRP A 126 12.12 30.46 -8.37
C TRP A 126 11.99 29.81 -9.76
N LEU A 127 11.24 28.71 -9.90
CA LEU A 127 11.07 28.04 -11.19
C LEU A 127 10.39 28.95 -12.22
N GLU A 128 9.48 29.82 -11.81
CA GLU A 128 8.86 30.85 -12.66
C GLU A 128 9.90 31.80 -13.28
N THR A 129 11.02 32.06 -12.60
CA THR A 129 12.11 32.89 -13.15
C THR A 129 12.89 32.21 -14.28
N LEU A 130 12.79 30.88 -14.40
CA LEU A 130 13.57 30.10 -15.38
C LEU A 130 12.82 29.86 -16.70
N GLY A 131 11.49 30.02 -16.70
CA GLY A 131 10.66 29.82 -17.89
C GLY A 131 9.19 29.56 -17.57
N PRO A 132 8.38 29.23 -18.58
CA PRO A 132 6.97 28.89 -18.40
C PRO A 132 6.79 27.73 -17.42
N LEU A 133 5.91 27.93 -16.44
CA LEU A 133 5.67 26.98 -15.36
C LEU A 133 4.20 26.57 -15.32
N GLU A 134 3.94 25.26 -15.34
CA GLU A 134 2.62 24.69 -15.05
C GLU A 134 2.63 24.07 -13.65
N VAL A 135 1.74 24.50 -12.76
CA VAL A 135 1.65 23.93 -11.39
C VAL A 135 0.34 23.18 -11.21
N LYS A 136 0.43 21.89 -10.85
CA LYS A 136 -0.70 21.01 -10.55
C LYS A 136 -0.62 20.55 -9.09
N ARG A 137 -1.67 20.83 -8.30
CA ARG A 137 -1.83 20.25 -6.95
C ARG A 137 -2.82 19.08 -7.01
N ARG A 138 -2.40 17.91 -6.56
CA ARG A 138 -3.21 16.68 -6.51
C ARG A 138 -3.89 16.44 -5.16
N ASP A 139 -4.14 17.51 -4.39
CA ASP A 139 -4.83 17.37 -3.11
C ASP A 139 -6.35 17.29 -3.33
N ASP A 140 -6.82 16.08 -3.67
CA ASP A 140 -8.25 15.78 -3.87
C ASP A 140 -9.01 15.62 -2.55
N GLN A 141 -8.35 15.86 -1.42
CA GLN A 141 -8.89 15.53 -0.09
C GLN A 141 -10.05 16.44 0.34
N ASN A 142 -10.23 17.59 -0.30
CA ASN A 142 -11.34 18.51 -0.06
C ASN A 142 -12.51 18.35 -1.04
N LEU A 143 -12.33 17.55 -2.10
CA LEU A 143 -13.39 17.30 -3.08
C LEU A 143 -14.37 16.26 -2.54
N ALA A 144 -15.66 16.46 -2.82
CA ALA A 144 -16.67 15.46 -2.53
C ALA A 144 -16.37 14.15 -3.29
N PRO A 145 -16.77 12.98 -2.76
CA PRO A 145 -16.51 11.69 -3.40
C PRO A 145 -16.87 11.63 -4.89
N MET A 146 -17.98 12.27 -5.30
CA MET A 146 -18.38 12.30 -6.71
C MET A 146 -17.47 13.18 -7.56
N GLU A 147 -17.13 14.38 -7.10
CA GLU A 147 -16.22 15.30 -7.80
C GLU A 147 -14.84 14.65 -8.02
N ARG A 148 -14.40 13.82 -7.07
CA ARG A 148 -13.16 13.03 -7.22
C ARG A 148 -13.26 11.98 -8.32
N ILE A 149 -14.41 11.31 -8.45
CA ILE A 149 -14.66 10.35 -9.52
C ILE A 149 -14.70 11.07 -10.87
N GLU A 150 -15.47 12.16 -10.97
CA GLU A 150 -15.59 12.97 -12.20
C GLU A 150 -14.24 13.52 -12.65
N LYS A 151 -13.45 14.08 -11.73
CA LYS A 151 -12.08 14.52 -11.99
C LYS A 151 -11.21 13.34 -12.46
N GLY A 152 -11.30 12.20 -11.77
CA GLY A 152 -10.59 10.98 -12.15
C GLY A 152 -10.94 10.52 -13.56
N TYR A 153 -12.21 10.61 -13.95
CA TYR A 153 -12.64 10.28 -15.31
C TYR A 153 -12.14 11.29 -16.34
N ALA A 154 -12.19 12.60 -16.04
CA ALA A 154 -11.71 13.64 -16.95
C ALA A 154 -10.20 13.51 -17.22
N GLU A 155 -9.40 13.27 -16.17
CA GLU A 155 -7.94 13.18 -16.24
C GLU A 155 -7.45 11.81 -16.74
N SER A 156 -8.25 10.75 -16.61
CA SER A 156 -7.85 9.41 -17.04
C SER A 156 -7.81 9.28 -18.56
N TRP A 157 -6.75 8.63 -19.04
CA TRP A 157 -6.59 8.21 -20.44
C TRP A 157 -7.39 6.95 -20.78
N HIS A 158 -7.85 6.21 -19.76
CA HIS A 158 -8.71 5.04 -19.91
C HIS A 158 -10.19 5.38 -20.03
N SER A 159 -10.56 6.65 -19.87
CA SER A 159 -11.95 7.08 -20.02
C SER A 159 -12.30 7.22 -21.50
N ASP A 160 -13.45 6.70 -21.86
CA ASP A 160 -14.10 7.05 -23.11
C ASP A 160 -14.48 8.53 -23.06
N LYS A 161 -14.04 9.31 -24.06
CA LYS A 161 -14.22 10.76 -24.07
C LYS A 161 -15.65 11.18 -24.45
N GLU A 162 -16.40 10.34 -25.16
CA GLU A 162 -17.80 10.59 -25.48
C GLU A 162 -18.69 10.27 -24.28
N LEU A 163 -18.43 9.15 -23.61
CA LEU A 163 -19.19 8.73 -22.43
C LEU A 163 -18.78 9.49 -21.15
N GLY A 164 -17.60 10.12 -21.16
CA GLY A 164 -17.05 10.85 -20.01
C GLY A 164 -16.63 9.93 -18.84
N ARG A 165 -16.49 8.62 -19.09
CA ARG A 165 -16.10 7.61 -18.08
C ARG A 165 -15.47 6.38 -18.75
N PRO A 166 -14.73 5.55 -18.01
CA PRO A 166 -14.23 4.26 -18.50
C PRO A 166 -15.38 3.29 -18.80
N VAL A 167 -15.17 2.41 -19.78
CA VAL A 167 -16.10 1.34 -20.16
C VAL A 167 -15.48 -0.01 -19.81
N CYS A 168 -16.28 -0.88 -19.20
CA CYS A 168 -15.84 -2.24 -18.89
C CYS A 168 -16.25 -3.20 -20.01
N ASN A 169 -15.28 -3.68 -20.78
CA ASN A 169 -15.53 -4.59 -21.91
C ASN A 169 -15.42 -6.07 -21.55
N SER A 170 -15.25 -6.41 -20.26
CA SER A 170 -15.01 -7.79 -19.83
C SER A 170 -15.77 -8.12 -18.55
N ASP A 171 -16.64 -9.13 -18.62
CA ASP A 171 -17.47 -9.54 -17.47
C ASP A 171 -16.65 -10.01 -16.27
N TYR A 172 -15.46 -10.58 -16.49
CA TYR A 172 -14.52 -10.93 -15.42
C TYR A 172 -14.23 -9.73 -14.48
N ASN A 173 -14.09 -8.53 -15.04
CA ASN A 173 -13.82 -7.30 -14.30
C ASN A 173 -15.05 -6.75 -13.58
N ARG A 174 -16.23 -7.29 -13.88
CA ARG A 174 -17.53 -6.92 -13.29
C ARG A 174 -18.03 -7.99 -12.32
N LYS A 175 -17.42 -9.17 -12.30
CA LYS A 175 -17.88 -10.29 -11.48
C LYS A 175 -17.65 -10.00 -10.00
N SER A 176 -18.75 -9.84 -9.27
CA SER A 176 -18.78 -9.53 -7.85
C SER A 176 -18.35 -10.72 -6.98
N ALA A 177 -18.23 -10.49 -5.67
CA ALA A 177 -17.96 -11.51 -4.67
C ALA A 177 -19.08 -12.57 -4.55
N ASP A 178 -20.30 -12.23 -4.98
CA ASP A 178 -21.48 -13.09 -5.04
C ASP A 178 -21.81 -13.55 -6.48
N ASP A 179 -20.80 -13.55 -7.36
CA ASP A 179 -20.84 -14.04 -8.75
C ASP A 179 -21.84 -13.33 -9.68
N GLN A 180 -22.40 -12.20 -9.25
CA GLN A 180 -23.26 -11.34 -10.07
C GLN A 180 -22.42 -10.30 -10.83
N LEU A 181 -22.99 -9.74 -11.90
CA LEU A 181 -22.32 -8.69 -12.66
C LEU A 181 -22.64 -7.32 -12.07
N LEU A 182 -21.59 -6.58 -11.71
CA LEU A 182 -21.71 -5.21 -11.26
C LEU A 182 -22.07 -4.28 -12.42
N GLU A 183 -22.95 -3.33 -12.13
CA GLU A 183 -23.32 -2.24 -13.02
C GLU A 183 -22.86 -0.89 -12.43
N HIS A 184 -22.48 0.02 -13.31
CA HIS A 184 -22.09 1.36 -12.90
C HIS A 184 -23.32 2.13 -12.39
N GLY A 185 -23.19 2.72 -11.20
CA GLY A 185 -24.28 3.40 -10.48
C GLY A 185 -25.14 2.47 -9.62
N GLN A 186 -24.83 1.17 -9.56
CA GLN A 186 -25.61 0.20 -8.79
C GLN A 186 -25.37 0.36 -7.27
N ILE A 187 -26.42 0.06 -6.48
CA ILE A 187 -26.29 -0.12 -5.04
C ILE A 187 -25.56 -1.42 -4.76
N VAL A 188 -24.49 -1.35 -3.97
CA VAL A 188 -23.66 -2.50 -3.62
C VAL A 188 -23.37 -2.56 -2.13
N TRP A 189 -22.81 -3.69 -1.69
CA TRP A 189 -22.36 -3.89 -0.32
C TRP A 189 -20.87 -4.28 -0.32
N MET A 190 -20.08 -3.69 0.57
CA MET A 190 -18.66 -4.03 0.73
C MET A 190 -18.27 -4.08 2.20
N PRO A 191 -17.30 -4.92 2.60
CA PRO A 191 -16.76 -4.89 3.94
C PRO A 191 -15.82 -3.69 4.14
N ASP A 192 -15.91 -3.04 5.29
CA ASP A 192 -14.90 -2.08 5.77
C ASP A 192 -13.60 -2.81 6.20
N ASN A 193 -12.59 -2.05 6.61
CA ASN A 193 -11.32 -2.62 7.09
C ASN A 193 -11.45 -3.50 8.35
N LYS A 194 -12.61 -3.49 9.02
CA LYS A 194 -12.93 -4.34 10.18
C LYS A 194 -13.85 -5.51 9.81
N GLY A 195 -14.23 -5.65 8.55
CA GLY A 195 -15.14 -6.67 8.02
C GLY A 195 -16.63 -6.36 8.20
N ARG A 196 -17.02 -5.14 8.57
CA ARG A 196 -18.43 -4.74 8.70
C ARG A 196 -18.99 -4.35 7.35
N MET A 197 -20.21 -4.75 7.06
CA MET A 197 -20.84 -4.42 5.78
C MET A 197 -21.29 -2.96 5.71
N LEU A 198 -20.83 -2.28 4.68
CA LEU A 198 -21.26 -0.96 4.27
C LEU A 198 -22.11 -1.09 3.02
N ARG A 199 -23.19 -0.32 2.96
CA ARG A 199 -23.98 -0.10 1.75
C ARG A 199 -23.47 1.15 1.04
N GLY A 200 -23.32 1.09 -0.28
CA GLY A 200 -22.84 2.21 -1.08
C GLY A 200 -23.34 2.16 -2.51
N ILE A 201 -22.85 3.10 -3.32
CA ILE A 201 -23.08 3.15 -4.76
C ILE A 201 -21.74 2.92 -5.47
N THR A 202 -21.71 2.01 -6.43
CA THR A 202 -20.49 1.65 -7.17
C THR A 202 -20.39 2.38 -8.50
N TYR A 203 -19.17 2.68 -8.93
CA TYR A 203 -18.85 3.33 -10.20
C TYR A 203 -17.64 2.62 -10.80
N TYR A 204 -17.74 2.24 -12.07
CA TYR A 204 -16.66 1.53 -12.75
C TYR A 204 -15.39 2.38 -12.80
N HIS A 205 -14.24 1.82 -12.46
CA HIS A 205 -12.96 2.51 -12.54
C HIS A 205 -12.11 1.94 -13.67
N ILE A 206 -11.26 0.97 -13.40
CA ILE A 206 -10.35 0.38 -14.39
C ILE A 206 -10.09 -1.08 -14.06
N ASN A 207 -9.98 -1.93 -15.08
CA ASN A 207 -9.78 -3.37 -14.91
C ASN A 207 -10.85 -3.91 -13.95
N ASN A 208 -10.46 -4.66 -12.94
CA ASN A 208 -11.33 -5.20 -11.90
C ASN A 208 -11.58 -4.23 -10.74
N MET A 209 -11.14 -2.97 -10.84
CA MET A 209 -11.29 -1.96 -9.78
C MET A 209 -12.56 -1.13 -9.97
N TRP A 210 -13.20 -0.82 -8.85
CA TRP A 210 -14.45 -0.08 -8.76
C TRP A 210 -14.36 0.97 -7.65
N TRP A 211 -14.85 2.16 -7.94
CA TRP A 211 -15.07 3.19 -6.93
C TRP A 211 -16.39 2.89 -6.22
N VAL A 212 -16.39 2.91 -4.88
CA VAL A 212 -17.61 2.77 -4.09
C VAL A 212 -17.73 3.96 -3.15
N ILE A 213 -18.84 4.68 -3.23
CA ILE A 213 -19.18 5.75 -2.29
C ILE A 213 -20.05 5.14 -1.20
N ALA A 214 -19.57 5.15 0.04
CA ALA A 214 -20.32 4.65 1.20
C ALA A 214 -20.03 5.51 2.44
N GLY A 215 -21.06 5.86 3.21
CA GLY A 215 -20.90 6.65 4.44
C GLY A 215 -20.19 7.99 4.26
N GLY A 216 -20.33 8.64 3.09
CA GLY A 216 -19.65 9.89 2.75
C GLY A 216 -18.18 9.75 2.37
N MET A 217 -17.66 8.52 2.29
CA MET A 217 -16.27 8.25 1.92
C MET A 217 -16.19 7.54 0.57
N LEU A 218 -15.09 7.78 -0.15
CA LEU A 218 -14.76 7.13 -1.40
C LEU A 218 -13.78 5.97 -1.17
N PHE A 219 -14.11 4.79 -1.68
CA PHE A 219 -13.29 3.59 -1.59
C PHE A 219 -12.96 3.08 -2.99
N ASN A 220 -11.75 2.55 -3.19
CA ASN A 220 -11.36 1.86 -4.41
C ASN A 220 -11.23 0.37 -4.08
N LYS A 221 -12.06 -0.48 -4.69
CA LYS A 221 -12.23 -1.90 -4.34
C LYS A 221 -12.16 -2.79 -5.57
N GLY A 222 -11.59 -3.98 -5.42
CA GLY A 222 -11.70 -5.00 -6.46
C GLY A 222 -13.15 -5.49 -6.57
N CYS A 223 -13.59 -5.90 -7.77
CA CYS A 223 -14.93 -6.43 -8.00
C CYS A 223 -15.24 -7.63 -7.08
N SER A 224 -14.25 -8.49 -6.83
CA SER A 224 -14.32 -9.65 -5.93
C SER A 224 -14.42 -9.30 -4.44
N GLU A 225 -14.34 -8.02 -4.06
CA GLU A 225 -14.58 -7.54 -2.70
C GLU A 225 -15.98 -6.94 -2.52
N ILE A 226 -16.72 -6.75 -3.61
CA ILE A 226 -18.02 -6.06 -3.66
C ILE A 226 -19.12 -7.11 -3.86
N PHE A 227 -20.23 -6.94 -3.16
CA PHE A 227 -21.42 -7.78 -3.29
C PHE A 227 -22.51 -6.99 -4.03
N ALA A 228 -23.06 -7.58 -5.08
CA ALA A 228 -24.14 -6.98 -5.85
C ALA A 228 -25.48 -7.06 -5.11
N ALA A 229 -25.67 -8.09 -4.28
CA ALA A 229 -26.83 -8.25 -3.43
C ALA A 229 -26.51 -8.03 -1.94
N ALA A 230 -27.55 -7.68 -1.18
CA ALA A 230 -27.44 -7.56 0.27
C ALA A 230 -27.07 -8.92 0.88
N PRO A 231 -26.01 -9.01 1.69
CA PRO A 231 -25.72 -10.22 2.45
C PRO A 231 -26.88 -10.61 3.37
N SER A 232 -27.10 -11.92 3.53
CA SER A 232 -28.14 -12.46 4.41
C SER A 232 -27.99 -12.02 5.87
N ASP A 233 -26.75 -11.83 6.34
CA ASP A 233 -26.46 -11.31 7.68
C ASP A 233 -25.48 -10.14 7.59
N LEU A 234 -26.00 -8.92 7.77
CA LEU A 234 -25.23 -7.68 7.81
C LEU A 234 -24.44 -7.49 9.12
N ARG A 235 -24.82 -8.21 10.20
CA ARG A 235 -24.15 -8.13 11.51
C ARG A 235 -22.94 -9.04 11.58
N LYS A 236 -22.91 -10.12 10.79
CA LYS A 236 -21.73 -10.97 10.66
C LYS A 236 -20.56 -10.18 10.10
N LYS A 237 -19.48 -10.09 10.87
CA LYS A 237 -18.22 -9.49 10.42
C LYS A 237 -17.48 -10.47 9.52
N ARG A 238 -17.12 -10.02 8.33
CA ARG A 238 -16.28 -10.76 7.36
C ARG A 238 -14.81 -10.47 7.62
N ASN A 239 -14.31 -10.93 8.77
CA ASN A 239 -12.93 -10.70 9.20
C ASN A 239 -12.27 -11.96 9.74
N ASP A 240 -12.70 -13.14 9.28
CA ASP A 240 -12.27 -14.44 9.79
C ASP A 240 -10.75 -14.58 9.79
N ARG A 241 -10.09 -14.17 8.69
CA ARG A 241 -8.62 -14.15 8.58
C ARG A 241 -7.96 -13.29 9.67
N ALA A 242 -8.44 -12.06 9.85
CA ALA A 242 -7.88 -11.14 10.85
C ALA A 242 -8.18 -11.59 12.29
N SER A 243 -9.36 -12.17 12.52
CA SER A 243 -9.79 -12.74 13.80
C SER A 243 -8.91 -13.94 14.18
N ARG A 244 -8.71 -14.88 13.23
CA ARG A 244 -7.80 -16.01 13.38
C ARG A 244 -6.38 -15.54 13.67
N LYS A 245 -5.86 -14.58 12.90
CA LYS A 245 -4.51 -14.04 13.09
C LYS A 245 -4.29 -13.54 14.51
N ARG A 246 -5.26 -12.79 15.03
CA ARG A 246 -5.21 -12.27 16.40
C ARG A 246 -5.16 -13.41 17.44
N ARG A 247 -6.04 -14.41 17.30
CA ARG A 247 -6.09 -15.55 18.22
C ARG A 247 -4.82 -16.40 18.17
N GLU A 248 -4.25 -16.61 16.99
CA GLU A 248 -2.98 -17.32 16.82
C GLU A 248 -1.81 -16.55 17.44
N THR A 249 -1.76 -15.22 17.28
CA THR A 249 -0.76 -14.39 17.96
C THR A 249 -0.94 -14.44 19.48
N GLU A 250 -2.18 -14.39 19.98
CA GLU A 250 -2.46 -14.50 21.41
C GLU A 250 -2.08 -15.87 21.98
N LEU A 251 -2.30 -16.95 21.22
CA LEU A 251 -1.86 -18.29 21.57
C LEU A 251 -0.33 -18.36 21.69
N GLN A 252 0.40 -17.80 20.73
CA GLN A 252 1.87 -17.73 20.79
C GLN A 252 2.35 -16.96 22.02
N ILE A 253 1.74 -15.82 22.32
CA ILE A 253 2.06 -15.02 23.51
C ILE A 253 1.78 -15.80 24.80
N ALA A 254 0.66 -16.52 24.89
CA ALA A 254 0.33 -17.34 26.05
C ALA A 254 1.35 -18.45 26.27
N VAL A 255 1.77 -19.15 25.20
CA VAL A 255 2.83 -20.17 25.26
C VAL A 255 4.17 -19.57 25.71
N GLN A 256 4.57 -18.42 25.14
CA GLN A 256 5.80 -17.72 25.54
C GLN A 256 5.81 -17.30 27.01
N ARG A 257 4.64 -16.97 27.56
CA ARG A 257 4.45 -16.63 28.98
C ARG A 257 4.23 -17.84 29.88
N MET A 258 4.27 -19.05 29.34
CA MET A 258 3.96 -20.31 30.04
C MET A 258 2.55 -20.35 30.66
N ASP A 259 1.60 -19.57 30.14
CA ASP A 259 0.20 -19.63 30.53
C ASP A 259 -0.52 -20.73 29.75
N TYR A 260 -0.30 -21.98 30.18
CA TYR A 260 -0.80 -23.16 29.49
C TYR A 260 -2.34 -23.30 29.55
N ARG A 261 -2.99 -22.74 30.58
CA ARG A 261 -4.45 -22.72 30.65
C ARG A 261 -5.03 -21.85 29.54
N ARG A 262 -4.51 -20.63 29.39
CA ARG A 262 -4.94 -19.72 28.31
C ARG A 262 -4.61 -20.28 26.93
N ALA A 263 -3.42 -20.86 26.77
CA ALA A 263 -3.00 -21.49 25.52
C ALA A 263 -3.93 -22.65 25.13
N GLN A 264 -4.31 -23.51 26.08
CA GLN A 264 -5.23 -24.61 25.82
C GLN A 264 -6.61 -24.11 25.38
N THR A 265 -7.18 -23.10 26.06
CA THR A 265 -8.46 -22.50 25.64
C THR A 265 -8.40 -21.94 24.22
N LEU A 266 -7.34 -21.20 23.88
CA LEU A 266 -7.17 -20.62 22.55
C LEU A 266 -6.97 -21.70 21.46
N LYS A 267 -6.20 -22.75 21.77
CA LYS A 267 -6.04 -23.91 20.90
C LYS A 267 -7.39 -24.58 20.62
N THR A 268 -8.20 -24.81 21.65
CA THR A 268 -9.53 -25.39 21.51
C THR A 268 -10.47 -24.51 20.68
N ILE A 269 -10.42 -23.20 20.83
CA ILE A 269 -11.21 -22.27 20.00
C ILE A 269 -10.76 -22.28 18.54
N LEU A 270 -9.46 -22.41 18.27
CA LEU A 270 -8.89 -22.35 16.92
C LEU A 270 -9.00 -23.66 16.15
N PHE A 271 -8.73 -24.77 16.81
CA PHE A 271 -8.56 -26.09 16.20
C PHE A 271 -9.45 -27.17 16.82
N GLY A 272 -10.31 -26.82 17.78
CA GLY A 272 -11.11 -27.80 18.51
C GLY A 272 -10.25 -28.72 19.39
N GLY A 273 -10.71 -29.96 19.56
CA GLY A 273 -9.96 -31.02 20.23
C GLY A 273 -8.99 -31.76 19.30
N GLU A 274 -8.87 -31.35 18.04
CA GLU A 274 -8.12 -32.09 17.04
C GLU A 274 -6.60 -31.91 17.16
N PRO A 275 -5.82 -32.90 16.70
CA PRO A 275 -4.39 -32.71 16.49
C PRO A 275 -4.12 -31.60 15.47
N THR A 276 -3.06 -30.83 15.71
CA THR A 276 -2.62 -29.77 14.80
C THR A 276 -1.47 -30.24 13.94
N TYR A 277 -1.48 -29.86 12.67
CA TYR A 277 -0.50 -30.21 11.65
C TYR A 277 0.33 -28.99 11.28
N MET A 278 1.49 -29.23 10.67
CA MET A 278 2.32 -28.20 10.03
C MET A 278 2.43 -28.51 8.54
N ILE A 279 2.83 -27.51 7.75
CA ILE A 279 3.09 -27.68 6.31
C ILE A 279 4.55 -27.35 6.07
N TRP A 280 5.27 -28.27 5.44
CA TRP A 280 6.67 -28.13 5.06
C TRP A 280 6.76 -27.86 3.56
N ALA A 281 7.49 -26.81 3.18
CA ALA A 281 7.79 -26.48 1.81
C ALA A 281 9.18 -26.98 1.43
N ARG A 282 9.24 -27.92 0.48
CA ARG A 282 10.47 -28.61 0.07
C ARG A 282 11.47 -27.68 -0.60
N ASP A 283 10.97 -26.81 -1.47
CA ASP A 283 11.73 -25.83 -2.24
C ASP A 283 12.39 -24.76 -1.35
N HIS A 284 11.70 -24.31 -0.30
CA HIS A 284 12.19 -23.32 0.65
C HIS A 284 12.93 -23.94 1.84
N ARG A 285 12.87 -25.27 2.00
CA ARG A 285 13.37 -26.01 3.19
C ARG A 285 12.90 -25.35 4.49
N ALA A 286 11.61 -25.03 4.55
CA ALA A 286 11.03 -24.28 5.65
C ALA A 286 9.55 -24.61 5.85
N TYR A 287 9.05 -24.40 7.06
CA TYR A 287 7.63 -24.51 7.38
C TYR A 287 6.86 -23.27 6.92
N TYR A 288 5.63 -23.46 6.50
CA TYR A 288 4.67 -22.36 6.38
C TYR A 288 4.38 -21.76 7.76
N ARG A 289 4.41 -20.44 7.84
CA ARG A 289 3.85 -19.69 8.98
C ARG A 289 2.33 -19.67 8.92
N SER A 290 1.69 -19.30 10.04
CA SER A 290 0.22 -19.31 10.17
C SER A 290 -0.49 -18.62 9.00
N GLN A 291 -1.59 -19.23 8.55
CA GLN A 291 -2.40 -18.76 7.42
C GLN A 291 -1.63 -18.64 6.11
N TYR A 292 -0.71 -19.59 5.88
CA TYR A 292 0.01 -19.75 4.60
C TYR A 292 0.85 -18.51 4.24
N ALA A 293 1.27 -17.72 5.23
CA ALA A 293 1.86 -16.39 5.03
C ALA A 293 3.34 -16.34 5.47
N GLY A 294 4.23 -16.69 4.54
CA GLY A 294 5.68 -16.68 4.74
C GLY A 294 6.22 -17.97 5.36
N TYR A 295 7.53 -18.00 5.57
CA TYR A 295 8.27 -19.22 5.93
C TYR A 295 9.02 -19.07 7.26
N CYS A 296 9.28 -20.19 7.94
CA CYS A 296 10.22 -20.27 9.05
C CYS A 296 10.94 -21.62 9.07
N SER A 297 12.20 -21.63 9.49
CA SER A 297 13.00 -22.85 9.60
C SER A 297 12.72 -23.66 10.88
N ASP A 298 12.03 -23.08 11.85
CA ASP A 298 11.76 -23.70 13.15
C ASP A 298 10.28 -24.11 13.30
N THR A 299 10.06 -25.27 13.89
CA THR A 299 8.75 -25.83 14.27
C THR A 299 8.00 -24.97 15.30
N ALA A 300 8.70 -24.24 16.17
CA ALA A 300 8.03 -23.35 17.13
C ALA A 300 7.45 -22.11 16.44
N GLY A 301 8.10 -21.64 15.37
CA GLY A 301 7.60 -20.56 14.52
C GLY A 301 6.57 -20.98 13.47
N ALA A 302 6.39 -22.29 13.27
CA ALA A 302 5.54 -22.85 12.23
C ALA A 302 4.05 -22.59 12.49
N GLY A 303 3.32 -22.36 11.41
CA GLY A 303 1.86 -22.29 11.43
C GLY A 303 1.25 -23.63 11.83
N ARG A 304 0.13 -23.56 12.54
CA ARG A 304 -0.66 -24.73 12.94
C ARG A 304 -1.95 -24.76 12.14
N TYR A 305 -2.28 -25.94 11.63
CA TYR A 305 -3.38 -26.19 10.72
C TYR A 305 -4.22 -27.37 11.22
N THR A 306 -5.51 -27.37 10.90
CA THR A 306 -6.30 -28.61 11.01
C THR A 306 -5.83 -29.60 9.95
N ARG A 307 -6.20 -30.88 10.10
CA ARG A 307 -5.87 -31.90 9.11
C ARG A 307 -6.38 -31.52 7.73
N ALA A 308 -7.66 -31.12 7.65
CA ALA A 308 -8.30 -30.74 6.39
C ALA A 308 -7.60 -29.56 5.71
N GLU A 309 -7.16 -28.57 6.48
CA GLU A 309 -6.41 -27.42 5.97
C GLU A 309 -5.06 -27.83 5.38
N ALA A 310 -4.28 -28.62 6.14
CA ALA A 310 -2.97 -29.07 5.69
C ALA A 310 -3.05 -29.98 4.47
N GLU A 311 -3.99 -30.94 4.46
CA GLU A 311 -4.21 -31.82 3.31
C GLU A 311 -4.66 -31.05 2.06
N ALA A 312 -5.60 -30.11 2.20
CA ALA A 312 -6.09 -29.32 1.07
C ALA A 312 -4.96 -28.51 0.42
N GLU A 313 -4.13 -27.86 1.24
CA GLU A 313 -3.01 -27.07 0.74
C GLU A 313 -1.91 -27.94 0.14
N CYS A 314 -1.55 -29.06 0.77
CA CYS A 314 -0.54 -29.96 0.21
C CYS A 314 -1.03 -30.62 -1.09
N ARG A 315 -2.33 -30.95 -1.22
CA ARG A 315 -2.90 -31.45 -2.48
C ARG A 315 -2.98 -30.41 -3.59
N ARG A 316 -3.01 -29.12 -3.25
CA ARG A 316 -2.97 -28.03 -4.24
C ARG A 316 -1.64 -28.00 -4.98
N VAL A 317 -0.54 -28.27 -4.27
CA VAL A 317 0.83 -28.27 -4.83
C VAL A 317 1.62 -29.47 -4.29
N PRO A 318 1.26 -30.71 -4.70
CA PRO A 318 1.77 -31.91 -4.07
C PRO A 318 3.28 -32.07 -4.22
N HIS A 319 3.84 -31.62 -5.35
CA HIS A 319 5.27 -31.68 -5.65
C HIS A 319 6.14 -30.71 -4.82
N GLU A 320 5.54 -29.70 -4.18
CA GLU A 320 6.29 -28.71 -3.38
C GLU A 320 6.05 -28.87 -1.87
N LEU A 321 4.91 -29.42 -1.47
CA LEU A 321 4.44 -29.36 -0.08
C LEU A 321 4.24 -30.74 0.54
N GLU A 322 4.63 -30.84 1.81
CA GLU A 322 4.41 -32.01 2.64
C GLU A 322 3.67 -31.62 3.92
N MET A 323 2.71 -32.45 4.32
CA MET A 323 2.05 -32.30 5.61
C MET A 323 2.91 -32.95 6.69
N VAL A 324 3.16 -32.22 7.78
CA VAL A 324 3.89 -32.73 8.93
C VAL A 324 2.90 -33.05 10.06
N CYS A 325 2.83 -34.32 10.41
CA CYS A 325 1.97 -34.86 11.45
C CYS A 325 2.45 -34.45 12.86
N PRO A 326 1.59 -34.59 13.90
CA PRO A 326 1.97 -34.31 15.28
C PRO A 326 3.16 -35.13 15.80
N ASP A 327 3.36 -36.33 15.25
CA ASP A 327 4.50 -37.21 15.54
C ASP A 327 5.77 -36.84 14.75
N GLY A 328 5.74 -35.76 13.97
CA GLY A 328 6.85 -35.28 13.16
C GLY A 328 6.99 -35.98 11.80
N LYS A 329 6.13 -36.95 11.45
CA LYS A 329 6.21 -37.61 10.15
C LYS A 329 5.75 -36.70 9.02
N HIS A 330 6.49 -36.72 7.93
CA HIS A 330 6.15 -36.04 6.69
C HIS A 330 5.27 -36.94 5.81
N VAL A 331 4.18 -36.38 5.30
CA VAL A 331 3.24 -37.04 4.39
C VAL A 331 3.20 -36.23 3.10
N SER A 332 3.69 -36.84 2.02
CA SER A 332 3.56 -36.30 0.66
C SER A 332 2.24 -36.74 0.04
N PHE A 333 1.68 -35.86 -0.80
CA PHE A 333 0.49 -36.14 -1.63
C PHE A 333 0.82 -36.19 -3.11
N ASP A 334 2.09 -36.47 -3.45
CA ASP A 334 2.52 -36.73 -4.82
C ASP A 334 1.52 -37.69 -5.48
N ARG A 335 0.91 -37.25 -6.59
CA ARG A 335 0.09 -38.15 -7.39
C ARG A 335 1.04 -39.25 -7.84
N VAL A 336 0.85 -40.46 -7.30
CA VAL A 336 1.35 -41.66 -7.97
C VAL A 336 0.72 -41.60 -9.36
N ALA A 337 1.55 -41.39 -10.38
CA ALA A 337 1.12 -41.52 -11.76
C ALA A 337 0.49 -42.91 -11.89
N ALA A 338 -0.82 -42.94 -12.10
CA ALA A 338 -1.58 -44.10 -12.53
C ALA A 338 -1.93 -43.89 -14.00
#